data_AF-A0A0K1K571-F1
#
_entry.id   AF-A0A0K1K571-F1
#
_cell.length_a   1.000
_cell.length_b   1.000
_cell.length_c   1.000
_cell.angle_alpha   90.00
_cell.angle_beta   90.00
_cell.angle_gamma   90.00
#
_symmetry.space_group_name_H-M   'P 1'
#
loop_
_entity.id
_entity.type
_entity.pdbx_description
1 polymer ?
#
loop_
_entity_poly.entity_id
_entity_poly.type
_entity_poly.pdbx_seq_one_letter_code
_entity_poly.pdbx_strand_id
1 'polypeptide(L)'
;MDEKVLLPQLMQAVFADAYRPASKDALAELPEPDERSVRSLHLITPTAAKVLENGLAALVVNGEMADEQGITSTAHVTPGRLSVYLLRQENGKWVLQRRHENVAELGSMGQSGSAQWVTLAPGKPGLAMLHGGTWQGYSIRFLSLFDLSDENMRHMLGEQVESDSEGACGPETSECWQVEGKWRIATPAEGQRYGDVLMDFSGAREALPQGVEGGKRVKHAVKGSARYSYRDGAYKLVNGANLVPGV
;
A
#
# COMPACT_ATOMS: atom_id res chain seq x y z
N MET A 1 10.47 -18.54 10.43
CA MET A 1 9.11 -19.05 10.75
C MET A 1 8.25 -18.81 9.53
N ASP A 2 7.41 -19.78 9.16
CA ASP A 2 6.46 -19.62 8.04
C ASP A 2 5.42 -18.54 8.41
N GLU A 3 5.15 -17.62 7.48
CA GLU A 3 4.16 -16.55 7.63
C GLU A 3 2.76 -17.11 7.95
N LYS A 4 2.38 -18.25 7.34
CA LYS A 4 1.08 -18.91 7.59
C LYS A 4 0.91 -19.38 9.03
N VAL A 5 2.01 -19.67 9.71
CA VAL A 5 2.03 -20.05 11.13
C VAL A 5 2.12 -18.81 12.02
N LEU A 6 2.88 -17.80 11.59
CA LEU A 6 3.10 -16.57 12.34
C LEU A 6 1.83 -15.73 12.43
N LEU A 7 1.12 -15.52 11.32
CA LEU A 7 -0.09 -14.70 11.23
C LEU A 7 -1.13 -14.99 12.32
N PRO A 8 -1.66 -16.23 12.45
CA PRO A 8 -2.68 -16.51 13.46
C PRO A 8 -2.17 -16.31 14.89
N GLN A 9 -0.88 -16.53 15.16
CA GLN A 9 -0.30 -16.28 16.49
C GLN A 9 -0.23 -14.79 16.81
N LEU A 10 0.18 -13.97 15.84
CA LEU A 10 0.23 -12.51 16.02
C LEU A 10 -1.17 -11.91 16.11
N MET A 11 -2.11 -12.36 15.26
CA MET A 11 -3.51 -11.95 15.35
C MET A 11 -4.10 -12.26 16.72
N GLN A 12 -3.88 -13.48 17.22
CA GLN A 12 -4.31 -13.88 18.57
C GLN A 12 -3.67 -13.01 19.66
N ALA A 13 -2.39 -12.66 19.52
CA ALA A 13 -1.68 -11.85 20.50
C ALA A 13 -2.13 -10.37 20.51
N VAL A 14 -2.51 -9.82 19.35
CA VAL A 14 -2.97 -8.42 19.22
C VAL A 14 -4.43 -8.27 19.61
N PHE A 15 -5.30 -9.15 19.12
CA PHE A 15 -6.75 -8.99 19.24
C PHE A 15 -7.38 -9.88 20.31
N ALA A 16 -6.62 -10.79 20.93
CA ALA A 16 -7.08 -11.64 22.03
C ALA A 16 -8.43 -12.31 21.71
N ASP A 17 -9.44 -12.12 22.56
CA ASP A 17 -10.77 -12.73 22.42
C ASP A 17 -11.55 -12.22 21.19
N ALA A 18 -11.15 -11.08 20.62
CA ALA A 18 -11.75 -10.56 19.39
C ALA A 18 -11.26 -11.28 18.12
N TYR A 19 -10.15 -12.01 18.19
CA TYR A 19 -9.68 -12.83 17.08
C TYR A 19 -10.54 -14.08 16.93
N ARG A 20 -10.99 -14.36 15.71
CA ARG A 20 -11.84 -15.49 15.34
C ARG A 20 -11.04 -16.49 14.49
N PRO A 21 -10.49 -17.56 15.07
CA PRO A 21 -9.56 -18.46 14.35
C PRO A 21 -10.17 -19.17 13.14
N ALA A 22 -11.49 -19.40 13.15
CA ALA A 22 -12.19 -20.09 12.06
C ALA A 22 -12.21 -19.25 10.77
N SER A 23 -12.49 -17.94 10.89
CA SER A 23 -12.51 -16.98 9.79
C SER A 23 -11.16 -16.27 9.59
N LYS A 24 -10.24 -16.40 10.55
CA LYS A 24 -8.90 -15.76 10.56
C LYS A 24 -8.95 -14.24 10.51
N ASP A 25 -9.98 -13.65 11.11
CA ASP A 25 -10.22 -12.22 11.20
C ASP A 25 -10.44 -11.82 12.67
N ALA A 26 -10.57 -10.53 12.94
CA ALA A 26 -10.99 -10.02 14.23
C ALA A 26 -12.02 -8.90 14.06
N LEU A 27 -12.89 -8.70 15.05
CA LEU A 27 -13.80 -7.55 15.08
C LEU A 27 -13.33 -6.60 16.18
N ALA A 28 -12.81 -5.42 15.81
CA ALA A 28 -12.13 -4.54 16.76
C ALA A 28 -12.40 -3.06 16.51
N GLU A 29 -12.39 -2.27 17.59
CA GLU A 29 -12.50 -0.82 17.52
C GLU A 29 -11.14 -0.17 17.21
N LEU A 30 -11.07 0.55 16.11
CA LEU A 30 -9.89 1.33 15.71
C LEU A 30 -10.18 2.83 15.79
N PRO A 31 -9.20 3.66 16.15
CA PRO A 31 -9.37 5.11 16.22
C PRO A 31 -9.59 5.69 14.81
N GLU A 32 -10.50 6.65 14.65
CA GLU A 32 -10.68 7.33 13.37
C GLU A 32 -9.42 8.12 12.99
N PRO A 33 -9.03 8.14 11.69
CA PRO A 33 -7.84 8.86 11.24
C PRO A 33 -7.86 10.36 11.59
N ASP A 34 -9.00 11.01 11.37
CA ASP A 34 -9.16 12.45 11.54
C ASP A 34 -9.49 12.87 12.98
N GLU A 35 -10.08 11.96 13.76
CA GLU A 35 -10.47 12.21 15.15
C GLU A 35 -10.16 10.98 16.02
N ARG A 36 -8.89 10.84 16.44
CA ARG A 36 -8.41 9.63 17.13
C ARG A 36 -9.10 9.32 18.47
N SER A 37 -9.87 10.25 19.03
CA SER A 37 -10.73 10.03 20.21
C SER A 37 -12.00 9.25 19.88
N VAL A 38 -12.45 9.31 18.63
CA VAL A 38 -13.56 8.50 18.12
C VAL A 38 -13.01 7.16 17.69
N ARG A 39 -13.70 6.07 18.03
CA ARG A 39 -13.40 4.73 17.55
C ARG A 39 -14.61 4.17 16.83
N SER A 40 -14.36 3.45 15.75
CA SER A 40 -15.39 2.70 15.04
C SER A 40 -15.01 1.24 14.91
N LEU A 41 -16.03 0.40 14.74
CA LEU A 41 -15.86 -1.04 14.64
C LEU A 41 -15.41 -1.42 13.23
N HIS A 42 -14.40 -2.29 13.17
CA HIS A 42 -13.82 -2.76 11.91
C HIS A 42 -13.67 -4.28 11.92
N LEU A 43 -13.96 -4.89 10.78
CA LEU A 43 -13.50 -6.22 10.46
C LEU A 43 -12.01 -6.13 10.08
N ILE A 44 -11.18 -6.80 10.87
CA ILE A 44 -9.73 -6.80 10.73
C ILE A 44 -9.28 -8.10 10.08
N THR A 45 -8.59 -8.00 8.95
CA THR A 45 -8.00 -9.15 8.27
C THR A 45 -6.48 -9.03 8.19
N PRO A 46 -5.73 -10.11 8.43
CA PRO A 46 -4.28 -10.08 8.29
C PRO A 46 -3.87 -9.95 6.81
N THR A 47 -2.96 -9.02 6.52
CA THR A 47 -2.39 -8.85 5.18
C THR A 47 -1.03 -9.52 5.06
N ALA A 48 -0.16 -9.37 6.07
CA ALA A 48 1.17 -9.96 6.08
C ALA A 48 1.77 -10.02 7.50
N ALA A 49 2.73 -10.92 7.71
CA ALA A 49 3.58 -10.90 8.88
C ALA A 49 5.02 -11.34 8.61
N LYS A 50 5.96 -10.73 9.34
CA LYS A 50 7.38 -11.07 9.23
C LYS A 50 8.11 -10.83 10.54
N VAL A 51 9.00 -11.76 10.90
CA VAL A 51 10.03 -11.50 11.91
C VAL A 51 11.14 -10.66 11.26
N LEU A 52 11.33 -9.46 11.79
CA LEU A 52 12.34 -8.49 11.37
C LEU A 52 13.71 -8.86 11.94
N GLU A 53 14.77 -8.34 11.33
CA GLU A 53 16.17 -8.62 11.72
C GLU A 53 16.50 -8.17 13.15
N ASN A 54 15.78 -7.16 13.67
CA ASN A 54 15.94 -6.67 15.03
C ASN A 54 15.20 -7.53 16.09
N GLY A 55 14.62 -8.67 15.69
CA GLY A 55 13.91 -9.61 16.56
C GLY A 55 12.46 -9.23 16.88
N LEU A 56 11.96 -8.10 16.38
CA LEU A 56 10.52 -7.81 16.41
C LEU A 56 9.80 -8.60 15.31
N ALA A 57 8.54 -8.95 15.52
CA ALA A 57 7.64 -9.39 14.48
C ALA A 57 6.69 -8.24 14.10
N ALA A 58 6.54 -7.98 12.81
CA ALA A 58 5.53 -7.09 12.28
C ALA A 58 4.30 -7.90 11.85
N LEU A 59 3.12 -7.42 12.25
CA LEU A 59 1.82 -7.84 11.75
C LEU A 59 1.19 -6.65 11.02
N VAL A 60 0.88 -6.82 9.74
CA VAL A 60 0.16 -5.84 8.91
C VAL A 60 -1.27 -6.33 8.76
N VAL A 61 -2.23 -5.45 9.02
CA VAL A 61 -3.64 -5.77 8.90
C VAL A 61 -4.38 -4.70 8.09
N ASN A 62 -5.45 -5.16 7.45
CA ASN A 62 -6.47 -4.33 6.85
C ASN A 62 -7.66 -4.20 7.80
N GLY A 63 -8.14 -2.97 8.01
CA GLY A 63 -9.40 -2.69 8.67
C GLY A 63 -10.45 -2.25 7.66
N GLU A 64 -11.60 -2.93 7.69
CA GLU A 64 -12.79 -2.59 6.90
C GLU A 64 -13.92 -2.23 7.85
N MET A 65 -14.61 -1.09 7.65
CA MET A 65 -15.72 -0.70 8.53
C MET A 65 -16.80 -1.79 8.55
N ALA A 66 -17.25 -2.14 9.76
CA ALA A 66 -18.20 -3.22 9.97
C ALA A 66 -19.21 -2.89 11.08
N ASP A 67 -20.35 -3.57 11.04
CA ASP A 67 -21.30 -3.59 12.16
C ASP A 67 -20.89 -4.59 13.26
N GLU A 68 -21.71 -4.69 14.31
CA GLU A 68 -21.48 -5.58 15.45
C GLU A 68 -21.50 -7.07 15.07
N GLN A 69 -22.09 -7.41 13.92
CA GLN A 69 -22.09 -8.78 13.39
C GLN A 69 -20.84 -9.06 12.55
N GLY A 70 -20.00 -8.05 12.32
CA GLY A 70 -18.83 -8.12 11.46
C GLY A 70 -19.19 -8.12 9.97
N ILE A 71 -20.39 -7.65 9.62
CA ILE A 71 -20.79 -7.45 8.22
C ILE A 71 -20.21 -6.10 7.79
N THR A 72 -19.44 -6.14 6.70
CA THR A 72 -18.83 -4.93 6.16
C THR A 72 -19.79 -4.18 5.25
N SER A 73 -19.65 -2.86 5.23
CA SER A 73 -20.44 -1.98 4.36
C SER A 73 -19.51 -1.03 3.61
N THR A 74 -18.89 -1.54 2.54
CA THR A 74 -17.96 -0.76 1.73
C THR A 74 -18.50 -0.50 0.34
N ALA A 75 -18.55 0.78 -0.03
CA ALA A 75 -18.74 1.19 -1.42
C ALA A 75 -17.44 1.04 -2.24
N HIS A 76 -17.57 1.10 -3.57
CA HIS A 76 -16.46 0.95 -4.52
C HIS A 76 -15.23 1.85 -4.25
N VAL A 77 -15.45 3.05 -3.72
CA VAL A 77 -14.38 4.03 -3.45
C VAL A 77 -13.86 3.98 -2.02
N THR A 78 -14.41 3.11 -1.18
CA THR A 78 -14.03 3.04 0.24
C THR A 78 -12.64 2.44 0.35
N PRO A 79 -11.65 3.13 0.95
CA PRO A 79 -10.34 2.57 1.16
C PRO A 79 -10.36 1.53 2.29
N GLY A 80 -9.37 0.66 2.31
CA GLY A 80 -9.03 -0.13 3.51
C GLY A 80 -8.12 0.67 4.43
N ARG A 81 -8.24 0.43 5.73
CA ARG A 81 -7.42 1.11 6.74
C ARG A 81 -6.21 0.26 7.11
N LEU A 82 -5.02 0.79 6.90
CA LEU A 82 -3.78 0.11 7.22
C LEU A 82 -3.45 0.28 8.70
N SER A 83 -3.27 -0.85 9.38
CA SER A 83 -2.67 -0.86 10.73
C SER A 83 -1.47 -1.81 10.78
N VAL A 84 -0.48 -1.46 11.59
CA VAL A 84 0.72 -2.28 11.79
C VAL A 84 1.01 -2.42 13.29
N TYR A 85 1.25 -3.65 13.71
CA TYR A 85 1.58 -4.00 15.08
C TYR A 85 2.97 -4.61 15.13
N LEU A 86 3.78 -4.18 16.09
CA LEU A 86 5.12 -4.72 16.31
C LEU A 86 5.15 -5.45 17.64
N LEU A 87 5.54 -6.72 17.60
CA LEU A 87 5.53 -7.64 18.72
C LEU A 87 6.93 -8.18 18.97
N ARG A 88 7.22 -8.62 20.19
CA ARG A 88 8.44 -9.34 20.55
C ARG A 88 8.06 -10.65 21.20
N GLN A 89 8.85 -11.69 20.96
CA GLN A 89 8.65 -12.95 21.68
C GLN A 89 9.33 -12.87 23.04
N GLU A 90 8.55 -13.06 24.11
CA GLU A 90 9.00 -13.07 25.50
C GLU A 90 8.45 -14.33 26.17
N ASN A 91 9.31 -15.17 26.74
CA ASN A 91 8.93 -16.43 27.40
C ASN A 91 8.00 -17.31 26.52
N GLY A 92 8.28 -17.36 25.22
CA GLY A 92 7.51 -18.13 24.24
C GLY A 92 6.19 -17.50 23.79
N LYS A 93 5.81 -16.32 24.30
CA LYS A 93 4.59 -15.61 23.94
C LYS A 93 4.90 -14.34 23.15
N TRP A 94 4.03 -13.97 22.22
CA TRP A 94 4.12 -12.68 21.53
C TRP A 94 3.55 -11.58 22.42
N VAL A 95 4.37 -10.58 22.70
CA VAL A 95 4.04 -9.40 23.51
C VAL A 95 4.08 -8.18 22.61
N LEU A 96 2.98 -7.44 22.58
CA LEU A 96 2.85 -6.23 21.77
C LEU A 96 3.74 -5.10 22.31
N GLN A 97 4.55 -4.53 21.42
CA GLN A 97 5.50 -3.47 21.74
C GLN A 97 5.04 -2.11 21.20
N ARG A 98 4.51 -2.07 19.96
CA ARG A 98 4.01 -0.85 19.32
C ARG A 98 2.73 -1.09 18.53
N ARG A 99 1.83 -0.11 18.57
CA ARG A 99 0.59 -0.04 17.81
C ARG A 99 0.67 1.13 16.84
N HIS A 100 0.46 0.86 15.57
CA HIS A 100 0.30 1.88 14.54
C HIS A 100 -1.06 1.67 13.88
N GLU A 101 -2.10 2.18 14.52
CA GLU A 101 -3.49 1.99 14.10
C GLU A 101 -3.91 3.09 13.13
N ASN A 102 -4.55 2.69 12.03
CA ASN A 102 -5.09 3.55 10.97
C ASN A 102 -4.06 4.58 10.48
N VAL A 103 -2.86 4.10 10.16
CA VAL A 103 -1.74 4.97 9.70
C VAL A 103 -1.91 5.48 8.28
N ALA A 104 -2.77 4.84 7.49
CA ALA A 104 -3.11 5.25 6.14
C ALA A 104 -4.44 4.63 5.72
N GLU A 105 -5.13 5.33 4.82
CA GLU A 105 -6.26 4.83 4.06
C GLU A 105 -5.77 4.54 2.64
N LEU A 106 -5.82 3.28 2.23
CA LEU A 106 -5.20 2.80 0.99
C LEU A 106 -6.20 1.95 0.19
N GLY A 107 -5.94 1.84 -1.11
CA GLY A 107 -6.69 0.96 -2.01
C GLY A 107 -8.17 1.32 -2.13
N SER A 108 -9.00 0.30 -2.28
CA SER A 108 -10.42 0.42 -2.62
C SER A 108 -11.20 -0.80 -2.14
N MET A 109 -12.54 -0.73 -2.17
CA MET A 109 -13.43 -1.81 -1.73
C MET A 109 -13.12 -2.32 -0.31
N GLY A 110 -12.73 -1.42 0.59
CA GLY A 110 -12.34 -1.78 1.95
C GLY A 110 -10.97 -2.44 2.09
N GLN A 111 -10.20 -2.57 1.01
CA GLN A 111 -8.93 -3.29 1.00
C GLN A 111 -7.74 -2.33 0.82
N SER A 112 -6.78 -2.40 1.73
CA SER A 112 -5.55 -1.60 1.76
C SER A 112 -4.46 -2.06 0.79
N GLY A 113 -4.70 -3.16 0.06
CA GLY A 113 -3.80 -3.73 -0.93
C GLY A 113 -2.88 -4.81 -0.39
N SER A 114 -1.68 -4.90 -0.96
CA SER A 114 -0.72 -5.99 -0.71
C SER A 114 0.59 -5.47 -0.13
N ALA A 115 1.14 -6.19 0.83
CA ALA A 115 2.37 -5.83 1.51
C ALA A 115 3.61 -6.42 0.83
N GLN A 116 4.68 -5.63 0.76
CA GLN A 116 6.02 -6.05 0.39
C GLN A 116 7.03 -5.54 1.41
N TRP A 117 7.86 -6.44 1.92
CA TRP A 117 8.91 -6.10 2.89
C TRP A 117 10.11 -5.53 2.15
N VAL A 118 10.54 -4.34 2.55
CA VAL A 118 11.69 -3.64 1.93
C VAL A 118 12.72 -3.22 2.97
N THR A 119 13.90 -2.88 2.51
CA THR A 119 14.94 -2.24 3.33
C THR A 119 15.09 -0.81 2.86
N LEU A 120 14.68 0.16 3.69
CA LEU A 120 14.76 1.58 3.35
C LEU A 120 16.21 2.09 3.44
N ALA A 121 16.99 1.50 4.34
CA ALA A 121 18.41 1.73 4.59
C ALA A 121 18.91 0.61 5.54
N PRO A 122 20.23 0.44 5.74
CA PRO A 122 20.75 -0.50 6.73
C PRO A 122 20.09 -0.31 8.11
N GLY A 123 19.52 -1.38 8.67
CA GLY A 123 18.80 -1.34 9.94
C GLY A 123 17.44 -0.61 9.93
N LYS A 124 16.93 -0.24 8.74
CA LYS A 124 15.64 0.43 8.55
C LYS A 124 14.67 -0.50 7.78
N PRO A 125 14.02 -1.44 8.47
CA PRO A 125 12.98 -2.26 7.86
C PRO A 125 11.82 -1.37 7.42
N GLY A 126 11.39 -1.53 6.18
CA GLY A 126 10.27 -0.81 5.61
C GLY A 126 9.13 -1.74 5.19
N LEU A 127 7.96 -1.13 5.06
CA LEU A 127 6.78 -1.73 4.47
C LEU A 127 6.43 -0.94 3.20
N ALA A 128 6.36 -1.64 2.08
CA ALA A 128 5.77 -1.15 0.86
C ALA A 128 4.36 -1.73 0.72
N MET A 129 3.37 -0.88 0.48
CA MET A 129 2.01 -1.28 0.15
C MET A 129 1.74 -0.98 -1.32
N LEU A 130 1.39 -2.02 -2.08
CA LEU A 130 0.89 -1.88 -3.45
C LEU A 130 -0.64 -1.96 -3.40
N HIS A 131 -1.30 -0.89 -3.83
CA HIS A 131 -2.74 -0.74 -3.70
C HIS A 131 -3.31 0.05 -4.86
N GLY A 132 -4.63 0.08 -5.01
CA GLY A 132 -5.28 0.75 -6.12
C GLY A 132 -6.68 0.18 -6.37
N GLY A 133 -7.14 0.29 -7.61
CA GLY A 133 -8.44 -0.23 -7.99
C GLY A 133 -8.70 -0.05 -9.48
N THR A 134 -9.82 -0.62 -9.91
CA THR A 134 -10.34 -0.49 -11.27
C THR A 134 -11.76 0.04 -11.21
N TRP A 135 -12.03 1.14 -11.91
CA TRP A 135 -13.36 1.75 -12.01
C TRP A 135 -13.67 2.06 -13.47
N GLN A 136 -14.83 1.60 -13.94
CA GLN A 136 -15.32 1.90 -15.29
C GLN A 136 -14.32 1.53 -16.41
N GLY A 137 -13.48 0.52 -16.18
CA GLY A 137 -12.46 0.08 -17.14
C GLY A 137 -11.12 0.81 -17.08
N TYR A 138 -10.94 1.74 -16.14
CA TYR A 138 -9.65 2.36 -15.81
C TYR A 138 -9.07 1.74 -14.56
N SER A 139 -7.82 1.31 -14.61
CA SER A 139 -7.10 0.80 -13.44
C SER A 139 -5.92 1.69 -13.09
N ILE A 140 -5.64 1.78 -11.80
CA ILE A 140 -4.50 2.50 -11.26
C ILE A 140 -3.92 1.73 -10.08
N ARG A 141 -2.59 1.72 -9.97
CA ARG A 141 -1.88 1.16 -8.83
C ARG A 141 -0.87 2.17 -8.29
N PHE A 142 -0.80 2.24 -6.97
CA PHE A 142 0.07 3.10 -6.21
C PHE A 142 1.06 2.27 -5.38
N LEU A 143 2.22 2.88 -5.13
CA LEU A 143 3.20 2.44 -4.14
C LEU A 143 3.16 3.39 -2.95
N SER A 144 2.90 2.82 -1.77
CA SER A 144 2.97 3.51 -0.49
C SER A 144 4.12 2.97 0.36
N LEU A 145 4.95 3.84 0.97
CA LEU A 145 6.09 3.42 1.81
C LEU A 145 5.96 3.87 3.27
N PHE A 146 6.40 3.01 4.19
CA PHE A 146 6.40 3.24 5.63
C PHE A 146 7.70 2.70 6.28
N ASP A 147 8.20 3.39 7.31
CA ASP A 147 9.35 2.95 8.13
C ASP A 147 8.86 2.25 9.41
N LEU A 148 9.10 0.94 9.52
CA LEU A 148 8.69 0.13 10.67
C LEU A 148 9.56 0.38 11.91
N SER A 149 10.70 1.06 11.75
CA SER A 149 11.53 1.48 12.87
C SER A 149 11.04 2.79 13.50
N ASP A 150 10.27 3.61 12.79
CA ASP A 150 9.80 4.90 13.29
C ASP A 150 8.76 4.73 14.40
N GLU A 151 8.92 5.45 15.51
CA GLU A 151 7.95 5.47 16.61
C GLU A 151 6.62 6.09 16.18
N ASN A 152 6.67 7.07 15.29
CA ASN A 152 5.51 7.73 14.71
C ASN A 152 5.45 7.36 13.23
N MET A 153 5.17 6.09 12.93
CA MET A 153 5.09 5.59 11.57
C MET A 153 4.14 6.45 10.73
N ARG A 154 4.66 6.96 9.61
CA ARG A 154 3.97 7.85 8.68
C ARG A 154 4.05 7.31 7.26
N HIS A 155 3.10 7.73 6.44
CA HIS A 155 3.12 7.53 5.00
C HIS A 155 4.22 8.40 4.36
N MET A 156 5.30 7.78 3.86
CA MET A 156 6.50 8.47 3.39
C MET A 156 6.50 8.75 1.88
N LEU A 157 5.85 7.91 1.09
CA LEU A 157 5.73 8.01 -0.37
C LEU A 157 4.34 7.52 -0.73
N GLY A 158 3.65 8.18 -1.67
CA GLY A 158 2.41 7.69 -2.28
C GLY A 158 2.43 8.07 -3.76
N GLU A 159 2.90 7.17 -4.62
CA GLU A 159 3.12 7.46 -6.04
C GLU A 159 2.48 6.40 -6.93
N GLN A 160 2.00 6.83 -8.10
CA GLN A 160 1.48 5.92 -9.11
C GLN A 160 2.62 5.09 -9.68
N VAL A 161 2.40 3.78 -9.76
CA VAL A 161 3.34 2.80 -10.35
C VAL A 161 2.74 2.02 -11.49
N GLU A 162 1.44 2.11 -11.72
CA GLU A 162 0.78 1.43 -12.83
C GLU A 162 -0.52 2.15 -13.17
N SER A 163 -0.84 2.25 -14.45
CA SER A 163 -2.19 2.60 -14.89
C SER A 163 -2.47 2.04 -16.27
N ASP A 164 -3.71 1.59 -16.46
CA ASP A 164 -4.25 1.13 -17.72
C ASP A 164 -5.67 1.66 -17.93
N SER A 165 -6.04 1.80 -19.21
CA SER A 165 -7.39 2.19 -19.62
C SER A 165 -7.99 1.16 -20.58
N GLU A 166 -7.46 -0.06 -20.63
CA GLU A 166 -7.84 -1.06 -21.64
C GLU A 166 -9.33 -1.38 -21.57
N GLY A 167 -9.88 -1.51 -20.35
CA GLY A 167 -11.31 -1.78 -20.13
C GLY A 167 -12.24 -0.64 -20.57
N ALA A 168 -11.73 0.58 -20.67
CA ALA A 168 -12.45 1.77 -21.14
C ALA A 168 -12.11 2.16 -22.59
N CYS A 169 -11.24 1.40 -23.25
CA CYS A 169 -10.74 1.71 -24.58
C CYS A 169 -11.73 1.25 -25.67
N GLY A 170 -12.80 2.03 -25.87
CA GLY A 170 -13.78 1.82 -26.94
C GLY A 170 -13.38 2.48 -28.28
N PRO A 171 -14.14 2.31 -29.36
CA PRO A 171 -13.85 2.93 -30.66
C PRO A 171 -13.79 4.46 -30.65
N GLU A 172 -14.55 5.11 -29.77
CA GLU A 172 -14.66 6.57 -29.67
C GLU A 172 -13.68 7.19 -28.66
N THR A 173 -12.96 6.38 -27.88
CA THR A 173 -12.02 6.88 -26.86
C THR A 173 -10.84 7.59 -27.51
N SER A 174 -10.61 8.86 -27.16
CA SER A 174 -9.55 9.67 -27.80
C SER A 174 -8.14 9.15 -27.53
N GLU A 175 -7.87 8.65 -26.33
CA GLU A 175 -6.59 8.12 -25.89
C GLU A 175 -6.78 6.88 -25.03
N CYS A 176 -5.93 5.87 -25.25
CA CYS A 176 -5.83 4.69 -24.41
C CYS A 176 -4.38 4.50 -23.96
N TRP A 177 -4.15 3.90 -22.80
CA TRP A 177 -2.81 3.68 -22.30
C TRP A 177 -2.67 2.41 -21.49
N GLN A 178 -1.42 1.96 -21.39
CA GLN A 178 -0.96 0.96 -20.45
C GLN A 178 0.49 1.31 -20.10
N VAL A 179 0.71 1.72 -18.85
CA VAL A 179 2.03 2.15 -18.36
C VAL A 179 2.29 1.50 -17.01
N GLU A 180 3.43 0.83 -16.89
CA GLU A 180 3.93 0.27 -15.64
C GLU A 180 5.24 0.95 -15.23
N GLY A 181 5.47 0.99 -13.92
CA GLY A 181 6.67 1.48 -13.26
C GLY A 181 7.26 0.38 -12.39
N LYS A 182 8.48 -0.06 -12.73
CA LYS A 182 9.29 -0.92 -11.87
C LYS A 182 10.03 -0.05 -10.89
N TRP A 183 9.94 -0.37 -9.60
CA TRP A 183 10.54 0.44 -8.56
C TRP A 183 11.53 -0.36 -7.72
N ARG A 184 12.48 0.37 -7.12
CA ARG A 184 13.44 -0.17 -6.15
C ARG A 184 13.93 0.94 -5.23
N ILE A 185 14.46 0.55 -4.08
CA ILE A 185 15.14 1.46 -3.16
C ILE A 185 16.64 1.31 -3.38
N ALA A 186 17.32 2.42 -3.66
CA ALA A 186 18.77 2.45 -3.80
C ALA A 186 19.46 2.31 -2.44
N THR A 187 20.73 1.94 -2.42
CA THR A 187 21.55 2.12 -1.21
C THR A 187 21.67 3.61 -0.89
N PRO A 188 21.45 4.05 0.37
CA PRO A 188 21.60 5.46 0.73
C PRO A 188 23.04 5.92 0.50
N ALA A 189 23.19 7.14 -0.01
CA ALA A 189 24.48 7.82 -0.01
C ALA A 189 24.90 8.18 1.43
N GLU A 190 26.18 8.47 1.64
CA GLU A 190 26.69 8.87 2.94
C GLU A 190 25.90 10.07 3.51
N GLY A 191 25.50 9.96 4.78
CA GLY A 191 24.68 10.97 5.46
C GLY A 191 23.18 10.96 5.12
N GLN A 192 22.72 10.15 4.16
CA GLN A 192 21.28 10.01 3.90
C GLN A 192 20.61 9.05 4.91
N ARG A 193 19.45 9.46 5.43
CA ARG A 193 18.64 8.63 6.34
C ARG A 193 18.03 7.41 5.65
N TYR A 194 17.62 7.57 4.38
CA TYR A 194 17.01 6.52 3.57
C TYR A 194 17.59 6.54 2.16
N GLY A 195 17.56 5.38 1.52
CA GLY A 195 17.83 5.23 0.10
C GLY A 195 16.75 5.89 -0.75
N ASP A 196 17.15 6.42 -1.90
CA ASP A 196 16.23 7.00 -2.86
C ASP A 196 15.36 5.93 -3.53
N VAL A 197 14.11 6.28 -3.84
CA VAL A 197 13.20 5.43 -4.61
C VAL A 197 13.41 5.71 -6.09
N LEU A 198 13.78 4.68 -6.82
CA LEU A 198 14.03 4.74 -8.26
C LEU A 198 12.90 4.00 -8.97
N MET A 199 12.30 4.66 -9.96
CA MET A 199 11.24 4.11 -10.80
C MET A 199 11.67 4.15 -12.26
N ASP A 200 11.54 3.00 -12.94
CA ASP A 200 11.76 2.84 -14.38
C ASP A 200 10.41 2.53 -15.03
N PHE A 201 9.94 3.42 -15.90
CA PHE A 201 8.64 3.32 -16.56
C PHE A 201 8.75 2.75 -17.95
N SER A 202 7.79 1.90 -18.31
CA SER A 202 7.60 1.38 -19.66
C SER A 202 6.13 1.20 -19.98
N GLY A 203 5.78 1.31 -21.26
CA GLY A 203 4.42 1.09 -21.71
C GLY A 203 4.15 1.75 -23.05
N ALA A 204 2.88 2.07 -23.29
CA ALA A 204 2.46 2.81 -24.46
C ALA A 204 1.20 3.65 -24.20
N ARG A 205 1.04 4.67 -25.04
CA ARG A 205 -0.18 5.44 -25.23
C ARG A 205 -0.61 5.31 -26.68
N GLU A 206 -1.90 5.24 -26.91
CA GLU A 206 -2.51 5.12 -28.23
C GLU A 206 -3.55 6.23 -28.38
N ALA A 207 -3.37 7.13 -29.34
CA ALA A 207 -4.27 8.27 -29.52
C ALA A 207 -4.89 8.28 -30.92
N LEU A 208 -6.16 8.68 -31.01
CA LEU A 208 -6.79 8.98 -32.30
C LEU A 208 -6.12 10.23 -32.92
N PRO A 209 -5.82 10.23 -34.23
CA PRO A 209 -5.40 11.44 -34.91
C PRO A 209 -6.43 12.56 -34.75
N GLN A 210 -5.97 13.81 -34.53
CA GLN A 210 -6.88 14.95 -34.41
C GLN A 210 -7.78 15.06 -35.65
N GLY A 211 -9.09 15.16 -35.43
CA GLY A 211 -10.09 15.34 -36.49
C GLY A 211 -10.50 14.07 -37.24
N VAL A 212 -10.13 12.88 -36.77
CA VAL A 212 -10.52 11.59 -37.39
C VAL A 212 -11.32 10.75 -36.40
N GLU A 213 -12.65 10.74 -36.53
CA GLU A 213 -13.52 9.80 -35.84
C GLU A 213 -13.37 8.38 -36.42
N GLY A 214 -13.28 7.36 -35.55
CA GLY A 214 -13.17 5.96 -35.95
C GLY A 214 -11.84 5.57 -36.64
N GLY A 215 -10.83 6.45 -36.62
CA GLY A 215 -9.51 6.18 -37.19
C GLY A 215 -8.69 5.16 -36.40
N LYS A 216 -7.63 4.61 -37.02
CA LYS A 216 -6.68 3.77 -36.29
C LYS A 216 -5.85 4.62 -35.34
N ARG A 217 -5.78 4.24 -34.06
CA ARG A 217 -4.91 4.91 -33.08
C ARG A 217 -3.44 4.79 -33.45
N VAL A 218 -2.68 5.86 -33.19
CA VAL A 218 -1.23 5.88 -33.31
C VAL A 218 -0.63 5.55 -31.95
N LYS A 219 0.23 4.54 -31.94
CA LYS A 219 0.91 4.06 -30.73
C LYS A 219 2.22 4.82 -30.51
N HIS A 220 2.37 5.38 -29.31
CA HIS A 220 3.57 6.03 -28.81
C HIS A 220 4.10 5.26 -27.62
N ALA A 221 5.36 4.83 -27.69
CA ALA A 221 6.02 4.16 -26.58
C ALA A 221 6.24 5.15 -25.42
N VAL A 222 5.96 4.71 -24.20
CA VAL A 222 6.31 5.40 -22.97
C VAL A 222 7.54 4.73 -22.40
N LYS A 223 8.60 5.51 -22.18
CA LYS A 223 9.82 5.06 -21.49
C LYS A 223 10.47 6.24 -20.78
N GLY A 224 10.85 6.03 -19.53
CA GLY A 224 11.57 7.05 -18.75
C GLY A 224 11.75 6.59 -17.32
N SER A 225 12.15 7.51 -16.46
CA SER A 225 12.45 7.20 -15.06
C SER A 225 12.11 8.38 -14.15
N ALA A 226 11.91 8.08 -12.87
CA ALA A 226 11.82 9.05 -11.79
C ALA A 226 12.72 8.63 -10.63
N ARG A 227 13.30 9.62 -9.95
CA ARG A 227 14.04 9.45 -8.71
C ARG A 227 13.41 10.31 -7.64
N TYR A 228 13.02 9.67 -6.54
CA TYR A 228 12.49 10.33 -5.35
C TYR A 228 13.49 10.23 -4.21
N SER A 229 13.76 11.35 -3.55
CA SER A 229 14.66 11.41 -2.39
C SER A 229 13.90 11.86 -1.16
N TYR A 230 14.24 11.28 0.00
CA TYR A 230 13.57 11.61 1.25
C TYR A 230 14.00 12.97 1.77
N ARG A 231 13.06 13.91 1.90
CA ARG A 231 13.25 15.29 2.38
C ARG A 231 12.01 15.72 3.17
N ASP A 232 12.23 16.39 4.29
CA ASP A 232 11.16 17.01 5.09
C ASP A 232 10.01 16.05 5.46
N GLY A 233 10.36 14.81 5.82
CA GLY A 233 9.39 13.81 6.27
C GLY A 233 8.81 12.90 5.18
N ALA A 234 9.07 13.18 3.89
CA ALA A 234 8.52 12.39 2.78
C ALA A 234 9.50 12.27 1.59
N TYR A 235 9.26 11.31 0.71
CA TYR A 235 9.95 11.21 -0.57
C TYR A 235 9.42 12.28 -1.54
N LYS A 236 10.34 13.00 -2.20
CA LYS A 236 10.05 14.04 -3.17
C LYS A 236 10.78 13.77 -4.47
N LEU A 237 10.12 14.02 -5.60
CA LEU A 237 10.74 13.91 -6.92
C LEU A 237 11.93 14.88 -7.02
N VAL A 238 13.10 14.35 -7.37
CA VAL A 238 14.34 15.14 -7.53
C VAL A 238 14.95 15.03 -8.93
N ASN A 239 14.54 14.03 -9.71
CA ASN A 239 14.99 13.88 -11.10
C ASN A 239 13.97 13.05 -11.90
N GLY A 240 13.82 13.37 -13.20
CA GLY A 240 12.88 12.69 -14.09
C GLY A 240 11.43 13.14 -13.87
N ALA A 241 10.47 12.27 -14.19
CA ALA A 241 9.04 12.52 -14.02
C ALA A 241 8.28 11.20 -13.83
N ASN A 242 7.18 11.23 -13.07
CA ASN A 242 6.24 10.11 -13.04
C ASN A 242 5.49 10.06 -14.39
N LEU A 243 5.65 8.97 -15.14
CA LEU A 243 5.05 8.83 -16.47
C LEU A 243 3.73 8.05 -16.47
N VAL A 244 3.31 7.56 -15.30
CA VAL A 244 2.03 6.86 -15.13
C VAL A 244 0.89 7.88 -15.28
N PRO A 245 -0.04 7.67 -16.23
CA PRO A 245 -1.21 8.52 -16.36
C PRO A 245 -2.16 8.36 -15.17
N GLY A 246 -2.86 9.43 -14.80
CA GLY A 246 -3.97 9.36 -13.84
C GLY A 246 -5.22 8.74 -14.46
N VAL A 247 -6.18 8.39 -13.59
CA VAL A 247 -7.53 7.89 -13.93
C VAL A 247 -8.61 8.84 -13.45
#